data_AF-A0A2G9NQP3-F1
#
_entry.id   AF-A0A2G9NQP3-F1
#
_cell.length_a   1.000
_cell.length_b   1.000
_cell.length_c   1.000
_cell.angle_alpha   90.00
_cell.angle_beta   90.00
_cell.angle_gamma   90.00
#
_symmetry.space_group_name_H-M   'P 1'
#
loop_
_entity.id
_entity.type
_entity.pdbx_description
1 polymer ?
#
loop_
_entity_poly.entity_id
_entity_poly.type
_entity_poly.pdbx_seq_one_letter_code
_entity_poly.pdbx_strand_id
1 'polypeptide(L)'
;MSKDYQLTNRALLPNGKYYLSPKEKQEIRVLIGNAFEDFIKEEFPDWEKTSREKSKNFPDFDASTFLAEAKTGFHEYDVKLKKWQVTHFPELRKEKPVIYIIGFHMFANAEQNLAGLSRIQKKAKLKKDFSLKEIYLVNSDIAGSIWAGERVWQSKTLNEIDKSSHGRIKRRFLESIINNSQIVRKGIEQSPRKYYQLNLRGFLLRSPISNEERTIPYGYILHKKHDSSVIGYFRRRNLI
;
A
#
# COMPACT_ATOMS: atom_id res chain seq x y z
N MET A 1 -23.09 -22.47 -31.88
CA MET A 1 -21.64 -22.17 -31.79
C MET A 1 -21.38 -21.55 -30.42
N SER A 2 -20.62 -22.24 -29.56
CA SER A 2 -20.37 -21.82 -28.19
C SER A 2 -19.50 -20.57 -28.14
N LYS A 3 -19.77 -19.68 -27.17
CA LYS A 3 -19.05 -18.42 -26.93
C LYS A 3 -17.66 -18.59 -26.31
N ASP A 4 -17.07 -19.79 -26.39
CA ASP A 4 -15.83 -20.14 -25.67
C ASP A 4 -14.55 -20.09 -26.53
N TYR A 5 -14.63 -19.58 -27.76
CA TYR A 5 -13.48 -19.45 -28.68
C TYR A 5 -12.87 -18.03 -28.70
N GLN A 6 -12.52 -17.47 -27.54
CA GLN A 6 -11.72 -16.21 -27.45
C GLN A 6 -10.56 -16.26 -26.44
N LEU A 7 -9.86 -17.39 -26.41
CA LEU A 7 -8.46 -17.48 -25.98
C LEU A 7 -7.77 -18.14 -27.17
N THR A 8 -6.84 -17.53 -27.90
CA THR A 8 -5.41 -17.62 -27.54
C THR A 8 -4.46 -16.69 -28.33
N ASN A 9 -4.91 -15.75 -29.16
CA ASN A 9 -3.97 -14.87 -29.88
C ASN A 9 -3.61 -13.61 -29.08
N ARG A 10 -2.97 -13.78 -27.93
CA ARG A 10 -2.29 -12.66 -27.26
C ARG A 10 -0.91 -12.49 -27.89
N ALA A 11 -0.58 -11.27 -28.31
CA ALA A 11 0.76 -10.97 -28.79
C ALA A 11 1.77 -11.14 -27.64
N LEU A 12 2.54 -12.22 -27.70
CA LEU A 12 3.82 -12.32 -27.00
C LEU A 12 4.74 -11.28 -27.63
N LEU A 13 5.28 -10.41 -26.78
CA LEU A 13 6.33 -9.49 -27.19
C LEU A 13 7.61 -10.29 -27.50
N PRO A 14 8.52 -9.76 -28.33
CA PRO A 14 9.78 -10.43 -28.67
C PRO A 14 10.65 -10.82 -27.47
N ASN A 15 10.42 -10.20 -26.31
CA ASN A 15 11.10 -10.51 -25.05
C ASN A 15 10.39 -11.56 -24.19
N GLY A 16 9.41 -12.30 -24.76
CA GLY A 16 8.66 -13.36 -24.07
C GLY A 16 7.61 -12.86 -23.07
N LYS A 17 7.33 -11.55 -23.01
CA LYS A 17 6.30 -10.98 -22.13
C LYS A 17 4.96 -10.85 -22.84
N TYR A 18 3.87 -10.99 -22.11
CA TYR A 18 2.54 -10.69 -22.64
C TYR A 18 2.33 -9.18 -22.72
N TYR A 19 1.83 -8.71 -23.86
CA TYR A 19 1.19 -7.40 -23.91
C TYR A 19 -0.08 -7.42 -23.05
N LEU A 20 -0.25 -6.41 -22.21
CA LEU A 20 -1.40 -6.24 -21.33
C LEU A 20 -2.06 -4.90 -21.60
N SER A 21 -3.33 -4.93 -21.97
CA SER A 21 -4.12 -3.71 -22.13
C SER A 21 -4.25 -2.95 -20.80
N PRO A 22 -4.50 -1.63 -20.82
CA PRO A 22 -4.75 -0.86 -19.59
C PRO A 22 -5.87 -1.44 -18.72
N LYS A 23 -6.93 -1.97 -19.35
CA LYS A 23 -8.06 -2.62 -18.66
C LYS A 23 -7.62 -3.88 -17.91
N GLU A 24 -6.79 -4.72 -18.51
CA GLU A 24 -6.28 -5.93 -17.87
C GLU A 24 -5.32 -5.62 -16.72
N LYS A 25 -4.42 -4.64 -16.91
CA LYS A 25 -3.56 -4.17 -15.82
C LYS A 25 -4.39 -3.69 -14.64
N GLN A 26 -5.47 -2.93 -14.91
CA GLN A 26 -6.36 -2.46 -13.87
C GLN A 26 -7.10 -3.62 -13.17
N GLU A 27 -7.58 -4.62 -13.92
CA GLU A 27 -8.22 -5.81 -13.33
C GLU A 27 -7.26 -6.55 -12.39
N ILE A 28 -6.03 -6.81 -12.84
CA ILE A 28 -5.00 -7.50 -12.05
C ILE A 28 -4.71 -6.73 -10.76
N ARG A 29 -4.58 -5.40 -10.85
CA ARG A 29 -4.37 -4.55 -9.66
C ARG A 29 -5.52 -4.62 -8.68
N VAL A 30 -6.78 -4.62 -9.16
CA VAL A 30 -7.94 -4.81 -8.29
C VAL A 30 -7.90 -6.17 -7.60
N LEU A 31 -7.54 -7.23 -8.32
CA LEU A 31 -7.46 -8.58 -7.74
C LEU A 31 -6.37 -8.70 -6.66
N ILE A 32 -5.21 -8.08 -6.88
CA ILE A 32 -4.13 -8.04 -5.89
C ILE A 32 -4.53 -7.21 -4.66
N GLY A 33 -5.18 -6.06 -4.87
CA GLY A 33 -5.71 -5.24 -3.76
C GLY A 33 -6.72 -6.03 -2.92
N ASN A 34 -7.66 -6.72 -3.57
CA ASN A 34 -8.63 -7.57 -2.90
C ASN A 34 -7.96 -8.72 -2.14
N ALA A 35 -6.96 -9.40 -2.73
CA ALA A 35 -6.23 -10.47 -2.06
C ALA A 35 -5.52 -9.97 -0.79
N PHE A 36 -4.98 -8.74 -0.83
CA PHE A 36 -4.39 -8.12 0.35
C PHE A 36 -5.44 -7.75 1.41
N GLU A 37 -6.57 -7.18 1.01
CA GLU A 37 -7.67 -6.93 1.95
C GLU A 37 -8.22 -8.21 2.58
N ASP A 38 -8.33 -9.29 1.80
CA ASP A 38 -8.76 -10.61 2.31
C ASP A 38 -7.75 -11.14 3.34
N PHE A 39 -6.45 -11.02 3.06
CA PHE A 39 -5.39 -11.32 4.04
C PHE A 39 -5.55 -10.49 5.33
N ILE A 40 -5.76 -9.17 5.22
CA ILE A 40 -5.94 -8.30 6.40
C ILE A 40 -7.17 -8.72 7.20
N LYS A 41 -8.25 -9.12 6.53
CA LYS A 41 -9.47 -9.59 7.21
C LYS A 41 -9.27 -10.94 7.91
N GLU A 42 -8.46 -11.84 7.36
CA GLU A 42 -8.08 -13.09 8.00
C GLU A 42 -7.22 -12.84 9.25
N GLU A 43 -6.25 -11.92 9.17
CA GLU A 43 -5.37 -11.54 10.29
C GLU A 43 -6.12 -10.76 11.40
N PHE A 44 -7.09 -9.94 11.00
CA PHE A 44 -7.88 -9.08 11.89
C PHE A 44 -9.39 -9.36 11.70
N PRO A 45 -9.89 -10.51 12.20
CA PRO A 45 -11.27 -10.93 11.98
C PRO A 45 -12.30 -10.00 12.66
N ASP A 46 -11.88 -9.25 13.66
CA ASP A 46 -12.65 -8.23 14.39
C ASP A 46 -12.78 -6.88 13.67
N TRP A 47 -12.08 -6.66 12.54
CA TRP A 47 -12.23 -5.42 11.76
C TRP A 47 -13.38 -5.52 10.77
N GLU A 48 -14.27 -4.55 10.75
CA GLU A 48 -15.39 -4.53 9.82
C GLU A 48 -14.97 -3.98 8.46
N LYS A 49 -15.31 -4.69 7.37
CA LYS A 49 -14.98 -4.24 6.01
C LYS A 49 -16.01 -3.21 5.55
N THR A 50 -15.56 -2.01 5.24
CA THR A 50 -16.44 -0.86 4.98
C THR A 50 -16.90 -0.76 3.53
N SER A 51 -16.20 -1.44 2.62
CA SER A 51 -16.34 -1.34 1.16
C SER A 51 -17.74 -1.69 0.61
N ARG A 52 -18.63 -2.23 1.45
CA ARG A 52 -20.02 -2.62 1.08
C ARG A 52 -21.10 -1.68 1.62
N GLU A 53 -20.80 -0.89 2.65
CA GLU A 53 -21.81 -0.19 3.45
C GLU A 53 -21.56 1.32 3.53
N LYS A 54 -20.29 1.73 3.55
CA LYS A 54 -19.91 3.14 3.62
C LYS A 54 -19.45 3.61 2.23
N SER A 55 -19.67 4.88 1.94
CA SER A 55 -19.43 5.49 0.62
C SER A 55 -18.04 5.16 0.04
N LYS A 56 -17.86 5.33 -1.28
CA LYS A 56 -16.59 5.09 -2.01
C LYS A 56 -15.36 5.86 -1.46
N ASN A 57 -15.55 6.77 -0.50
CA ASN A 57 -14.52 7.63 0.07
C ASN A 57 -14.20 7.32 1.54
N PHE A 58 -14.47 6.10 2.02
CA PHE A 58 -14.18 5.68 3.40
C PHE A 58 -13.00 4.70 3.46
N PRO A 59 -12.21 4.64 4.55
CA PRO A 59 -11.13 3.66 4.70
C PRO A 59 -11.64 2.22 4.64
N ASP A 60 -10.87 1.31 4.06
CA ASP A 60 -11.27 -0.09 3.76
C ASP A 60 -11.81 -0.88 4.98
N PHE A 61 -11.36 -0.54 6.20
CA PHE A 61 -11.72 -1.22 7.44
C PHE A 61 -12.06 -0.24 8.58
N ASP A 62 -13.04 -0.62 9.39
CA ASP A 62 -13.41 0.02 10.66
C ASP A 62 -13.03 -0.90 11.82
N ALA A 63 -12.05 -0.49 12.61
CA ALA A 63 -11.72 -1.12 13.87
C ALA A 63 -12.36 -0.33 15.02
N SER A 64 -12.57 -0.97 16.17
CA SER A 64 -13.20 -0.31 17.32
C SER A 64 -12.55 1.03 17.68
N THR A 65 -11.22 1.11 17.58
CA THR A 65 -10.42 2.27 17.99
C THR A 65 -9.80 3.12 16.87
N PHE A 66 -9.88 2.69 15.61
CA PHE A 66 -9.29 3.39 14.47
C PHE A 66 -9.91 2.96 13.14
N LEU A 67 -9.66 3.72 12.08
CA LEU A 67 -9.94 3.32 10.71
C LEU A 67 -8.66 2.86 10.03
N ALA A 68 -8.75 1.82 9.21
CA ALA A 68 -7.62 1.26 8.49
C ALA A 68 -7.86 1.29 6.98
N GLU A 69 -6.87 1.81 6.26
CA GLU A 69 -6.83 1.78 4.80
C GLU A 69 -5.78 0.77 4.35
N ALA A 70 -6.20 -0.29 3.66
CA ALA A 70 -5.29 -1.31 3.16
C ALA A 70 -4.75 -0.91 1.79
N LYS A 71 -3.42 -0.86 1.66
CA LYS A 71 -2.76 -0.55 0.41
C LYS A 71 -1.60 -1.49 0.18
N THR A 72 -1.57 -2.11 -1.00
CA THR A 72 -0.45 -2.95 -1.40
C THR A 72 0.13 -2.49 -2.73
N GLY A 73 1.36 -2.93 -2.99
CA GLY A 73 2.09 -2.54 -4.18
C GLY A 73 1.67 -3.32 -5.41
N PHE A 74 2.11 -2.83 -6.58
CA PHE A 74 1.89 -3.52 -7.86
C PHE A 74 3.17 -3.62 -8.70
N HIS A 75 4.09 -2.68 -8.51
CA HIS A 75 5.45 -2.70 -9.04
C HIS A 75 6.40 -2.83 -7.85
N GLU A 76 7.57 -3.43 -8.06
CA GLU A 76 8.54 -3.77 -7.01
C GLU A 76 8.65 -2.67 -5.94
N TYR A 77 7.98 -2.92 -4.81
CA TYR A 77 8.01 -2.12 -3.59
C TYR A 77 7.44 -0.69 -3.67
N ASP A 78 6.50 -0.40 -4.59
CA ASP A 78 5.74 0.87 -4.60
C ASP A 78 4.23 0.72 -4.41
N VAL A 79 3.66 1.62 -3.61
CA VAL A 79 2.23 1.69 -3.28
C VAL A 79 1.68 3.04 -3.72
N LYS A 80 0.51 3.05 -4.36
CA LYS A 80 -0.13 4.28 -4.86
C LYS A 80 -1.22 4.74 -3.91
N LEU A 81 -1.16 6.00 -3.49
CA LEU A 81 -2.26 6.66 -2.79
C LEU A 81 -2.97 7.65 -3.71
N LYS A 82 -4.31 7.61 -3.68
CA LYS A 82 -5.13 8.55 -4.44
C LYS A 82 -5.15 9.91 -3.73
N LYS A 83 -5.20 11.00 -4.50
CA LYS A 83 -5.30 12.37 -3.96
C LYS A 83 -6.41 12.50 -2.93
N TRP A 84 -7.61 12.00 -3.23
CA TRP A 84 -8.75 12.15 -2.32
C TRP A 84 -8.52 11.46 -0.97
N GLN A 85 -7.77 10.36 -0.93
CA GLN A 85 -7.50 9.63 0.32
C GLN A 85 -6.65 10.48 1.26
N VAL A 86 -5.58 11.07 0.74
CA VAL A 86 -4.67 11.89 1.54
C VAL A 86 -5.25 13.27 1.89
N THR A 87 -6.27 13.75 1.16
CA THR A 87 -6.96 15.01 1.49
C THR A 87 -8.15 14.80 2.42
N HIS A 88 -8.88 13.69 2.29
CA HIS A 88 -10.13 13.46 3.02
C HIS A 88 -9.93 12.66 4.31
N PHE A 89 -9.08 11.63 4.33
CA PHE A 89 -8.86 10.84 5.55
C PHE A 89 -8.34 11.64 6.76
N PRO A 90 -7.55 12.71 6.60
CA PRO A 90 -7.25 13.60 7.73
C PRO A 90 -8.49 14.20 8.40
N GLU A 91 -9.57 14.44 7.66
CA GLU A 91 -10.81 15.01 8.19
C GLU A 91 -11.55 13.99 9.08
N LEU A 92 -11.50 12.71 8.71
CA LEU A 92 -12.08 11.59 9.47
C LEU A 92 -11.39 11.37 10.83
N ARG A 93 -10.17 11.90 11.02
CA ARG A 93 -9.44 11.76 12.29
C ARG A 93 -10.08 12.42 13.48
N LYS A 94 -11.01 13.35 13.24
CA LYS A 94 -11.83 13.95 14.31
C LYS A 94 -12.67 12.90 15.03
N GLU A 95 -13.01 11.79 14.35
CA GLU A 95 -13.76 10.67 14.90
C GLU A 95 -12.81 9.56 15.39
N LYS A 96 -11.93 9.10 14.51
CA LYS A 96 -11.01 7.98 14.77
C LYS A 96 -9.70 8.16 14.02
N PRO A 97 -8.52 7.83 14.62
CA PRO A 97 -7.26 7.83 13.88
C PRO A 97 -7.35 7.01 12.60
N VAL A 98 -6.72 7.46 11.51
CA VAL A 98 -6.67 6.72 10.25
C VAL A 98 -5.25 6.22 10.02
N ILE A 99 -5.12 4.89 9.89
CA ILE A 99 -3.85 4.18 9.69
C ILE A 99 -3.83 3.55 8.31
N TYR A 100 -2.79 3.84 7.53
CA TYR A 100 -2.52 3.08 6.32
C TYR A 100 -1.81 1.78 6.68
N ILE A 101 -2.39 0.66 6.28
CA ILE A 101 -1.78 -0.67 6.34
C ILE A 101 -1.12 -0.92 4.99
N ILE A 102 0.18 -0.70 4.92
CA ILE A 102 0.96 -0.75 3.69
C ILE A 102 1.66 -2.09 3.58
N GLY A 103 1.14 -2.99 2.73
CA GLY A 103 1.71 -4.32 2.51
C GLY A 103 2.65 -4.35 1.31
N PHE A 104 3.85 -4.92 1.50
CA PHE A 104 4.77 -5.25 0.42
C PHE A 104 4.81 -6.76 0.23
N HIS A 105 4.59 -7.23 -0.99
CA HIS A 105 4.50 -8.66 -1.30
C HIS A 105 5.65 -9.13 -2.20
N MET A 106 5.94 -10.44 -2.17
CA MET A 106 6.95 -11.10 -3.00
C MET A 106 6.42 -11.53 -4.38
N PHE A 107 5.14 -11.26 -4.68
CA PHE A 107 4.53 -11.56 -5.97
C PHE A 107 5.03 -10.62 -7.09
N ALA A 108 6.33 -10.69 -7.38
CA ALA A 108 6.99 -9.92 -8.42
C ALA A 108 6.40 -10.25 -9.80
N ASN A 109 6.45 -9.30 -10.73
CA ASN A 109 5.89 -9.45 -12.08
C ASN A 109 4.43 -9.94 -12.09
N ALA A 110 3.63 -9.55 -11.08
CA ALA A 110 2.25 -10.00 -10.92
C ALA A 110 1.40 -9.85 -12.20
N GLU A 111 1.58 -8.73 -12.91
CA GLU A 111 0.92 -8.45 -14.18
C GLU A 111 1.24 -9.56 -15.22
N GLN A 112 2.49 -10.02 -15.31
CA GLN A 112 2.92 -11.08 -16.23
C GLN A 112 2.53 -12.48 -15.74
N ASN A 113 2.68 -12.75 -14.43
CA ASN A 113 2.33 -14.03 -13.82
C ASN A 113 0.82 -14.34 -13.88
N LEU A 114 0.00 -13.31 -14.01
CA LEU A 114 -1.46 -13.41 -14.12
C LEU A 114 -1.95 -13.15 -15.55
N ALA A 115 -1.06 -12.85 -16.49
CA ALA A 115 -1.40 -12.65 -17.88
C ALA A 115 -1.92 -13.94 -18.51
N GLY A 116 -2.90 -13.84 -19.41
CA GLY A 116 -3.46 -15.01 -20.12
C GLY A 116 -4.40 -15.88 -19.29
N LEU A 117 -4.36 -15.79 -17.96
CA LEU A 117 -5.22 -16.57 -17.08
C LEU A 117 -6.67 -16.05 -17.06
N SER A 118 -7.62 -16.95 -16.91
CA SER A 118 -9.01 -16.58 -16.61
C SER A 118 -9.13 -15.93 -15.23
N ARG A 119 -10.20 -15.18 -14.98
CA ARG A 119 -10.42 -14.54 -13.67
C ARG A 119 -10.42 -15.53 -12.50
N ILE A 120 -10.96 -16.73 -12.71
CA ILE A 120 -10.98 -17.81 -11.71
C ILE A 120 -9.55 -18.31 -11.45
N GLN A 121 -8.79 -18.55 -12.51
CA GLN A 121 -7.39 -18.98 -12.41
C GLN A 121 -6.50 -17.91 -11.75
N LYS A 122 -6.70 -16.63 -12.07
CA LYS A 122 -6.00 -15.51 -11.43
C LYS A 122 -6.22 -15.52 -9.91
N LYS A 123 -7.48 -15.67 -9.47
CA LYS A 123 -7.82 -15.73 -8.04
C LYS A 123 -7.20 -16.94 -7.36
N ALA A 124 -7.28 -18.12 -7.98
CA ALA A 124 -6.67 -19.33 -7.42
C ALA A 124 -5.15 -19.20 -7.31
N LYS A 125 -4.50 -18.63 -8.34
CA LYS A 125 -3.06 -18.38 -8.33
C LYS A 125 -2.65 -17.36 -7.26
N LEU A 126 -3.39 -16.26 -7.13
CA LEU A 126 -3.16 -15.30 -6.04
C LEU A 126 -3.34 -15.96 -4.67
N LYS A 127 -4.39 -16.73 -4.44
CA LYS A 127 -4.59 -17.43 -3.16
C LYS A 127 -3.42 -18.36 -2.80
N LYS A 128 -2.79 -18.98 -3.81
CA LYS A 128 -1.66 -19.92 -3.61
C LYS A 128 -0.32 -19.21 -3.47
N ASP A 129 -0.06 -18.20 -4.29
CA ASP A 129 1.28 -17.65 -4.51
C ASP A 129 1.48 -16.24 -3.92
N PHE A 130 0.40 -15.56 -3.52
CA PHE A 130 0.46 -14.23 -2.93
C PHE A 130 1.01 -14.33 -1.50
N SER A 131 2.29 -14.00 -1.36
CA SER A 131 2.97 -13.96 -0.06
C SER A 131 3.38 -12.53 0.26
N LEU A 132 3.10 -12.11 1.49
CA LEU A 132 3.55 -10.84 2.02
C LEU A 132 4.99 -10.96 2.51
N LYS A 133 5.80 -9.96 2.19
CA LYS A 133 7.15 -9.79 2.71
C LYS A 133 7.15 -9.10 4.06
N GLU A 134 6.34 -8.04 4.18
CA GLU A 134 6.31 -7.15 5.34
C GLU A 134 5.10 -6.22 5.25
N ILE A 135 4.69 -5.70 6.40
CA ILE A 135 3.62 -4.71 6.55
C ILE A 135 4.15 -3.48 7.28
N TYR A 136 3.71 -2.30 6.87
CA TYR A 136 3.91 -1.06 7.59
C TYR A 136 2.60 -0.48 8.08
N LEU A 137 2.56 -0.09 9.36
CA LEU A 137 1.48 0.67 9.97
C LEU A 137 1.86 2.14 9.96
N VAL A 138 1.22 2.94 9.10
CA VAL A 138 1.63 4.33 8.86
C VAL A 138 0.48 5.27 9.19
N ASN A 139 0.73 6.18 10.13
CA ASN A 139 -0.21 7.27 10.41
C ASN A 139 -0.49 8.08 9.12
N SER A 140 -1.74 8.45 8.90
CA SER A 140 -2.14 9.13 7.67
C SER A 140 -1.50 10.50 7.43
N ASP A 141 -1.00 11.20 8.46
CA ASP A 141 -0.20 12.43 8.26
C ASP A 141 1.11 12.13 7.57
N ILE A 142 1.78 11.07 8.02
CA ILE A 142 3.04 10.64 7.42
C ILE A 142 2.82 10.23 5.97
N ALA A 143 1.77 9.47 5.70
CA ALA A 143 1.41 9.08 4.34
C ALA A 143 1.12 10.30 3.45
N GLY A 144 0.39 11.30 3.97
CA GLY A 144 0.11 12.56 3.29
C GLY A 144 1.36 13.38 3.00
N SER A 145 2.27 13.50 3.96
CA SER A 145 3.55 14.21 3.79
C SER A 145 4.47 13.55 2.76
N ILE A 146 4.59 12.21 2.78
CA ILE A 146 5.35 11.47 1.76
C ILE A 146 4.71 11.70 0.37
N TRP A 147 3.39 11.56 0.28
CA TRP A 147 2.65 11.78 -0.97
C TRP A 147 2.88 13.18 -1.54
N ALA A 148 2.82 14.21 -0.69
CA ALA A 148 3.01 15.60 -1.09
C ALA A 148 4.43 15.85 -1.62
N GLY A 149 5.46 15.35 -0.90
CA GLY A 149 6.86 15.47 -1.30
C GLY A 149 7.14 14.78 -2.65
N GLU A 150 6.65 13.55 -2.84
CA GLU A 150 6.88 12.78 -4.07
C GLU A 150 6.11 13.35 -5.27
N ARG A 151 4.91 13.93 -5.05
CA ARG A 151 4.16 14.61 -6.12
C ARG A 151 4.91 15.83 -6.67
N VAL A 152 5.46 16.67 -5.79
CA VAL A 152 6.25 17.86 -6.18
C VAL A 152 7.48 17.47 -6.99
N TRP A 153 8.07 16.31 -6.71
CA TRP A 153 9.18 15.79 -7.50
C TRP A 153 8.73 15.34 -8.90
N GLN A 154 7.66 14.55 -9.00
CA GLN A 154 7.15 14.07 -10.30
C GLN A 154 6.76 15.22 -11.23
N SER A 155 6.07 16.25 -10.72
CA SER A 155 5.67 17.41 -11.53
C SER A 155 6.84 18.26 -12.04
N LYS A 156 8.00 18.22 -11.37
CA LYS A 156 9.19 19.00 -11.74
C LYS A 156 10.18 18.25 -12.64
N THR A 157 10.10 16.92 -12.70
CA THR A 157 11.10 16.11 -13.40
C THR A 157 10.58 15.48 -14.68
N LEU A 158 9.25 15.33 -14.85
CA LEU A 158 8.70 14.59 -15.99
C LEU A 158 7.97 15.45 -17.03
N ASN A 159 7.79 16.76 -16.85
CA ASN A 159 6.98 17.65 -17.72
C ASN A 159 5.58 17.13 -18.10
N GLU A 160 5.15 15.99 -17.54
CA GLU A 160 3.85 15.40 -17.69
C GLU A 160 3.15 15.55 -16.35
N ILE A 161 2.24 16.52 -16.30
CA ILE A 161 1.19 16.50 -15.29
C ILE A 161 0.25 15.38 -15.73
N ASP A 162 0.60 14.14 -15.40
CA ASP A 162 -0.36 13.05 -15.43
C ASP A 162 -1.49 13.46 -14.48
N LYS A 163 -2.64 13.82 -15.07
CA LYS A 163 -3.85 14.26 -14.35
C LYS A 163 -4.32 13.20 -13.36
N SER A 164 -3.81 11.96 -13.45
CA SER A 164 -3.99 10.92 -12.44
C SER A 164 -3.03 11.11 -11.25
N SER A 165 -3.32 12.14 -10.45
CA SER A 165 -2.66 12.57 -9.20
C SER A 165 -2.41 11.49 -8.12
N HIS A 166 -1.53 10.52 -8.39
CA HIS A 166 -1.13 9.48 -7.45
C HIS A 166 0.32 9.71 -6.98
N GLY A 167 0.49 9.95 -5.69
CA GLY A 167 1.79 9.88 -5.03
C GLY A 167 2.14 8.44 -4.68
N ARG A 168 3.43 8.14 -4.71
CA ARG A 168 3.95 6.79 -4.48
C ARG A 168 4.64 6.72 -3.13
N ILE A 169 4.26 5.74 -2.32
CA ILE A 169 5.00 5.37 -1.11
C ILE A 169 5.82 4.14 -1.44
N LYS A 170 7.14 4.23 -1.31
CA LYS A 170 8.04 3.10 -1.48
C LYS A 170 8.55 2.63 -0.13
N ARG A 171 8.81 1.33 0.00
CA ARG A 171 9.45 0.73 1.19
C ARG A 171 10.66 1.55 1.66
N ARG A 172 11.57 1.84 0.73
CA ARG A 172 12.80 2.60 1.00
C ARG A 172 12.54 3.99 1.61
N PHE A 173 11.41 4.62 1.32
CA PHE A 173 11.09 5.93 1.90
C PHE A 173 10.74 5.78 3.39
N LEU A 174 9.96 4.75 3.73
CA LEU A 174 9.60 4.44 5.11
C LEU A 174 10.85 4.06 5.92
N GLU A 175 11.70 3.17 5.37
CA GLU A 175 12.97 2.79 5.99
C GLU A 175 13.90 3.99 6.22
N SER A 176 14.05 4.86 5.21
CA SER A 176 14.86 6.06 5.36
C SER A 176 14.31 7.02 6.41
N ILE A 177 12.98 7.15 6.53
CA ILE A 177 12.35 7.97 7.58
C ILE A 177 12.65 7.41 8.98
N ILE A 178 12.47 6.11 9.16
CA ILE A 178 12.69 5.41 10.43
C ILE A 178 14.15 5.53 10.85
N ASN A 179 15.07 5.11 9.97
CA ASN A 179 16.50 5.08 10.24
C ASN A 179 17.17 6.45 10.11
N ASN A 180 16.43 7.46 9.65
CA ASN A 180 16.95 8.79 9.28
C ASN A 180 18.13 8.71 8.29
N SER A 181 18.15 7.70 7.41
CA SER A 181 19.20 7.57 6.40
C SER A 181 19.02 8.61 5.30
N GLN A 182 20.13 9.21 4.86
CA GLN A 182 20.11 10.22 3.81
C GLN A 182 19.45 9.68 2.54
N ILE A 183 18.67 10.52 1.87
CA ILE A 183 18.09 10.20 0.57
C ILE A 183 18.68 11.11 -0.49
N VAL A 184 19.01 10.53 -1.64
CA VAL A 184 19.41 11.31 -2.81
C VAL A 184 18.16 11.77 -3.57
N ARG A 185 18.05 13.07 -3.82
CA ARG A 185 17.07 13.66 -4.74
C ARG A 185 17.75 14.72 -5.58
N LYS A 186 17.63 14.61 -6.90
CA LYS A 186 18.30 15.51 -7.86
C LYS A 186 19.82 15.61 -7.63
N GLY A 187 20.46 14.48 -7.27
CA GLY A 187 21.90 14.45 -6.97
C GLY A 187 22.29 15.07 -5.62
N ILE A 188 21.34 15.55 -4.81
CA ILE A 188 21.60 16.15 -3.51
C ILE A 188 21.21 15.16 -2.41
N GLU A 189 22.11 14.92 -1.47
CA GLU A 189 21.81 14.21 -0.23
C GLU A 189 21.06 15.11 0.74
N GLN A 190 19.96 14.60 1.28
CA GLN A 190 19.16 15.34 2.24
C GLN A 190 18.46 14.39 3.22
N SER A 191 18.23 14.89 4.44
CA SER A 191 17.49 14.14 5.44
C SER A 191 16.06 13.92 4.96
N PRO A 192 15.54 12.68 5.00
CA PRO A 192 14.17 12.37 4.59
C PRO A 192 13.15 13.12 5.45
N ARG A 193 13.47 13.36 6.73
CA ARG A 193 12.59 14.11 7.65
C ARG A 193 12.46 15.57 7.22
N LYS A 194 13.56 16.21 6.80
CA LYS A 194 13.52 17.57 6.24
C LYS A 194 12.78 17.60 4.92
N TYR A 195 13.07 16.65 4.03
CA TYR A 195 12.46 16.60 2.69
C TYR A 195 10.94 16.42 2.74
N TYR A 196 10.45 15.50 3.57
CA TYR A 196 9.02 15.25 3.77
C TYR A 196 8.40 16.14 4.85
N GLN A 197 9.14 17.12 5.40
CA GLN A 197 8.66 18.05 6.43
C GLN A 197 8.06 17.34 7.67
N LEU A 198 8.73 16.30 8.15
CA LEU A 198 8.28 15.45 9.24
C LEU A 198 8.91 15.86 10.58
N ASN A 199 8.07 16.20 11.56
CA ASN A 199 8.48 16.32 12.96
C ASN A 199 8.21 15.01 13.71
N LEU A 200 9.23 14.15 13.80
CA LEU A 200 9.07 12.79 14.32
C LEU A 200 9.30 12.63 15.83
N ARG A 201 9.52 13.72 16.59
CA ARG A 201 9.73 13.62 18.05
C ARG A 201 8.55 12.97 18.77
N GLY A 202 7.33 13.21 18.27
CA GLY A 202 6.09 12.64 18.77
C GLY A 202 5.74 11.25 18.25
N PHE A 203 6.61 10.60 17.46
CA PHE A 203 6.28 9.36 16.78
C PHE A 203 7.01 8.15 17.36
N LEU A 204 6.36 6.99 17.27
CA LEU A 204 6.90 5.67 17.50
C LEU A 204 7.31 5.09 16.14
N LEU A 205 8.59 4.75 15.99
CA LEU A 205 9.21 4.35 14.73
C LEU A 205 9.88 2.98 14.89
N ARG A 206 9.67 2.07 13.96
CA ARG A 206 10.40 0.79 13.90
C ARG A 206 10.33 0.19 12.50
N SER A 207 11.45 -0.35 12.04
CA SER A 207 11.51 -1.13 10.80
C SER A 207 10.95 -2.54 11.03
N PRO A 208 10.40 -3.21 10.00
CA PRO A 208 10.02 -4.61 10.11
C PRO A 208 11.22 -5.46 10.51
N ILE A 209 11.10 -6.19 11.62
CA ILE A 209 12.11 -7.15 12.09
C ILE A 209 11.53 -8.53 11.94
N SER A 210 12.18 -9.39 11.17
CA SER A 210 11.84 -10.81 11.10
C SER A 210 12.20 -11.46 12.43
N ASN A 211 11.24 -12.10 13.07
CA ASN A 211 11.45 -12.96 14.23
C ASN A 211 10.83 -14.33 13.93
N GLU A 212 11.44 -15.40 14.45
CA GLU A 212 11.03 -16.79 14.16
C GLU A 212 9.57 -17.08 14.53
N GLU A 213 9.00 -16.30 15.46
CA GLU A 213 7.63 -16.44 15.94
C GLU A 213 6.56 -15.88 14.98
N ARG A 214 6.93 -15.07 13.96
CA ARG A 214 5.95 -14.41 13.10
C ARG A 214 6.12 -14.76 11.63
N THR A 215 5.00 -15.06 11.00
CA THR A 215 4.90 -15.30 9.57
C THR A 215 5.22 -14.04 8.75
N ILE A 216 4.87 -12.83 9.25
CA ILE A 216 5.07 -11.56 8.55
C ILE A 216 5.62 -10.48 9.51
N PRO A 217 6.72 -9.79 9.17
CA PRO A 217 7.28 -8.71 9.98
C PRO A 217 6.50 -7.39 9.81
N TYR A 218 6.37 -6.66 10.91
CA TYR A 218 5.66 -5.37 10.98
C TYR A 218 6.61 -4.21 11.30
N GLY A 219 6.59 -3.18 10.48
CA GLY A 219 7.15 -1.86 10.74
C GLY A 219 6.05 -0.85 11.07
N TYR A 220 6.43 0.26 11.68
CA TYR A 220 5.46 1.30 12.05
C TYR A 220 6.04 2.70 12.13
N ILE A 221 5.20 3.68 11.79
CA ILE A 221 5.39 5.12 11.98
C ILE A 221 4.08 5.67 12.53
N LEU A 222 3.93 5.66 13.85
CA LEU A 222 2.68 5.98 14.55
C LEU A 222 2.87 7.17 15.48
N HIS A 223 1.90 8.07 15.56
CA HIS A 223 1.95 9.23 16.44
C HIS A 223 1.60 8.83 17.88
N LYS A 224 2.53 8.95 18.83
CA LYS A 224 2.37 8.47 20.22
C LYS A 224 1.10 8.96 20.91
N LYS A 225 0.75 10.24 20.71
CA LYS A 225 -0.46 10.86 21.29
C LYS A 225 -1.74 10.48 20.52
N HIS A 226 -1.80 10.82 19.23
CA HIS A 226 -3.00 10.65 18.40
C HIS A 226 -3.34 9.19 18.11
N ASP A 227 -2.34 8.31 18.08
CA ASP A 227 -2.52 6.88 17.80
C ASP A 227 -2.38 6.03 19.08
N SER A 228 -2.57 6.62 20.27
CA SER A 228 -2.39 5.90 21.54
C SER A 228 -3.30 4.66 21.66
N SER A 229 -4.55 4.76 21.22
CA SER A 229 -5.51 3.64 21.17
C SER A 229 -5.08 2.56 20.18
N VAL A 230 -4.60 2.97 19.00
CA VAL A 230 -4.03 2.11 17.95
C VAL A 230 -2.81 1.35 18.46
N ILE A 231 -1.90 2.06 19.13
CA ILE A 231 -0.70 1.49 19.72
C ILE A 231 -1.09 0.47 20.79
N GLY A 232 -2.06 0.80 21.65
CA GLY A 232 -2.59 -0.13 22.65
C GLY A 232 -3.19 -1.40 22.02
N TYR A 233 -3.95 -1.26 20.94
CA TYR A 233 -4.51 -2.37 20.17
C TYR A 233 -3.42 -3.29 19.62
N PHE A 234 -2.44 -2.75 18.91
CA PHE A 234 -1.38 -3.55 18.30
C PHE A 234 -0.42 -4.16 19.33
N ARG A 235 -0.19 -3.50 20.48
CA ARG A 235 0.59 -4.09 21.59
C ARG A 235 -0.07 -5.33 22.17
N ARG A 236 -1.39 -5.31 22.39
CA ARG A 236 -2.11 -6.48 22.92
C ARG A 236 -2.07 -7.70 22.00
N ARG A 237 -1.90 -7.47 20.70
CA ARG A 237 -1.68 -8.54 19.71
C ARG A 237 -0.22 -8.90 19.52
N ASN A 238 0.69 -8.34 20.33
CA ASN A 238 2.12 -8.47 20.15
C ASN A 238 2.52 -8.16 18.71
N LEU A 239 2.05 -7.06 18.13
CA LEU A 239 2.43 -6.62 16.79
C LEU A 239 3.46 -5.49 16.81
N ILE A 240 3.47 -4.69 17.88
CA ILE A 240 4.42 -3.60 18.10
C ILE A 240 5.03 -3.62 19.50
#